data_AF-A0A961TGZ6-F1
#
_entry.id   AF-A0A961TGZ6-F1
#
_cell.length_a   1.000
_cell.length_b   1.000
_cell.length_c   1.000
_cell.angle_alpha   90.00
_cell.angle_beta   90.00
_cell.angle_gamma   90.00
#
_symmetry.space_group_name_H-M   'P 1'
#
loop_
_entity.id
_entity.type
_entity.pdbx_description
1 polymer ?
#
loop_
_entity_poly.entity_id
_entity_poly.type
_entity_poly.pdbx_seq_one_letter_code
_entity_poly.pdbx_strand_id
1 'polypeptide(L)' 'ECPRLLFPFARQIVSDATRNGGFPPLMIDPVDFARLYQSKLAENQAGRQTN' A
#
# COMPACT_ATOMS: atom_id res chain seq x y z
N GLU A 1 -12.70 -0.98 1.97
CA GLU A 1 -12.46 0.38 1.41
C GLU A 1 -11.51 1.26 2.23
N CYS A 2 -11.23 0.96 3.51
CA CYS A 2 -10.33 1.73 4.37
C CYS A 2 -8.91 2.05 3.79
N PRO A 3 -8.18 1.14 3.12
CA PRO A 3 -6.81 1.41 2.65
C PRO A 3 -6.72 2.57 1.65
N ARG A 4 -7.71 2.69 0.77
CA ARG A 4 -7.79 3.76 -0.24
C ARG A 4 -7.94 5.14 0.41
N LEU A 5 -8.60 5.23 1.56
CA LEU A 5 -8.80 6.47 2.31
C LEU A 5 -7.55 6.86 3.12
N LEU A 6 -6.85 5.88 3.69
CA LEU A 6 -5.68 6.14 4.53
C LEU A 6 -4.40 6.40 3.71
N PHE A 7 -4.29 5.82 2.51
CA PHE A 7 -3.06 5.88 1.72
C PHE A 7 -2.57 7.30 1.36
N PRO A 8 -3.41 8.28 1.01
CA PRO A 8 -2.95 9.64 0.75
C PRO A 8 -2.20 10.26 1.94
N PHE A 9 -2.67 9.99 3.17
CA PHE A 9 -2.02 10.49 4.39
C PHE A 9 -0.70 9.78 4.65
N ALA A 10 -0.67 8.45 4.51
CA ALA A 10 0.57 7.68 4.64
C ALA A 10 1.63 8.14 3.63
N ARG A 11 1.23 8.36 2.37
CA ARG A 11 2.11 8.89 1.32
C ARG A 11 2.67 10.27 1.68
N GLN A 12 1.83 11.15 2.22
CA GLN A 12 2.26 12.48 2.64
C GLN A 12 3.28 12.42 3.79
N ILE A 13 3.01 11.60 4.81
CA ILE A 13 3.92 11.41 5.96
C ILE A 13 5.31 10.96 5.50
N VAL A 14 5.39 10.05 4.52
CA VAL A 14 6.68 9.59 3.98
C VAL A 14 7.39 10.69 3.19
N SER A 15 6.65 11.47 2.39
CA SER A 15 7.20 12.62 1.66
C SER A 15 7.80 13.66 2.62
N ASP A 16 7.09 13.95 3.71
CA ASP A 16 7.53 14.91 4.72
C ASP A 16 8.71 14.36 5.53
N ALA A 17 8.69 13.09 5.93
CA ALA A 17 9.79 12.45 6.65
C ALA A 17 11.10 12.48 5.84
N THR A 18 11.04 12.16 4.55
CA THR A 18 12.22 12.18 3.67
C THR A 18 12.75 13.59 3.44
N ARG A 19 11.86 14.57 3.23
CA ARG A 19 12.22 15.99 3.16
C ARG A 19 12.88 16.49 4.45
N ASN A 20 12.30 16.17 5.61
CA ASN A 20 12.81 16.60 6.91
C ASN A 20 14.16 15.96 7.24
N GLY A 21 14.47 14.80 6.64
CA GLY A 21 15.79 14.17 6.69
C GLY A 21 16.85 14.82 5.78
N GLY A 22 16.51 15.87 5.02
CA GLY A 22 17.42 16.53 4.09
C GLY A 22 17.55 15.85 2.72
N PHE A 23 16.71 14.84 2.44
CA PHE A 23 16.67 14.16 1.15
C PHE A 23 15.60 14.77 0.23
N PRO A 24 15.67 14.53 -1.09
CA PRO A 24 14.56 14.79 -1.98
C PRO A 24 13.28 14.08 -1.49
N PRO A 25 12.09 14.71 -1.59
CA PRO A 25 10.84 14.10 -1.14
C PRO A 25 10.54 12.81 -1.91
N LEU A 26 10.29 11.73 -1.18
CA LEU A 26 9.87 10.47 -1.78
C LEU A 26 8.39 10.53 -2.16
N MET A 27 8.11 10.37 -3.45
CA MET A 27 6.75 10.33 -4.00
C MET A 27 6.37 8.89 -4.31
N ILE A 28 5.62 8.26 -3.42
CA ILE A 28 5.15 6.88 -3.61
C ILE A 28 4.06 6.85 -4.70
N ASP A 29 4.20 5.97 -5.69
CA ASP A 29 3.19 5.83 -6.74
C ASP A 29 1.81 5.39 -6.21
N PRO A 30 0.71 5.75 -6.90
CA PRO A 30 -0.62 5.26 -6.55
C PRO A 30 -0.69 3.72 -6.54
N VAL A 31 -1.36 3.16 -5.53
CA VAL A 31 -1.50 1.72 -5.37
C VAL A 31 -2.93 1.27 -5.69
N ASP A 32 -3.08 0.24 -6.53
CA ASP A 32 -4.38 -0.42 -6.77
C ASP A 32 -4.68 -1.44 -5.64
N PHE A 33 -5.31 -0.95 -4.58
CA PHE A 33 -5.69 -1.78 -3.44
C PHE A 33 -6.79 -2.80 -3.77
N ALA A 34 -7.60 -2.58 -4.81
CA ALA A 34 -8.64 -3.52 -5.19
C ALA A 34 -8.02 -4.78 -5.78
N ARG A 35 -7.06 -4.63 -6.68
CA ARG A 35 -6.32 -5.77 -7.22
C ARG A 35 -5.49 -6.48 -6.16
N LEU A 36 -4.80 -5.75 -5.29
CA LEU A 36 -4.06 -6.37 -4.19
C LEU A 36 -4.96 -7.24 -3.29
N TYR A 37 -6.16 -6.76 -2.97
CA TYR A 37 -7.10 -7.51 -2.15
C TYR A 37 -7.59 -8.79 -2.86
N GLN A 38 -7.91 -8.69 -4.16
CA GLN A 38 -8.31 -9.84 -4.96
C GLN A 38 -7.21 -10.90 -5.04
N SER A 39 -5.96 -10.49 -5.31
CA SER A 39 -4.81 -11.40 -5.32
C SER A 39 -4.61 -12.10 -3.98
N LYS A 40 -4.73 -11.36 -2.86
CA LYS A 40 -4.61 -11.94 -1.51
C LYS A 40 -5.71 -12.93 -1.17
N LEU A 41 -6.95 -12.67 -1.60
CA LEU A 41 -8.05 -13.62 -1.44
C LEU A 41 -7.80 -14.91 -2.23
N ALA A 42 -7.30 -14.80 -3.47
CA ALA A 42 -6.98 -15.95 -4.30
C ALA A 42 -5.83 -16.79 -3.68
N GLU A 43 -4.75 -16.14 -3.21
CA GLU A 43 -3.65 -16.80 -2.48
C GLU A 43 -4.16 -17.56 -1.24
N ASN A 44 -5.01 -16.93 -0.43
CA ASN A 44 -5.58 -17.53 0.77
C ASN A 44 -6.52 -18.71 0.47
N GLN A 45 -7.20 -18.69 -0.68
CA GLN A 45 -8.06 -19.81 -1.13
C GLN A 45 -7.21 -20.97 -1.66
N ALA A 46 -6.14 -20.70 -2.41
CA ALA A 46 -5.23 -21.71 -2.92
C ALA A 46 -4.48 -22.42 -1.79
N GLY A 47 -4.00 -21.69 -0.78
CA GLY A 47 -3.31 -22.27 0.39
C GLY A 47 -4.21 -23.14 1.29
N ARG A 48 -5.54 -23.03 1.16
CA ARG A 48 -6.52 -23.86 1.89
C ARG A 48 -6.84 -25.19 1.21
N GLN A 49 -6.47 -25.38 -0.06
CA GLN A 49 -6.76 -26.61 -0.82
C GLN A 49 -5.59 -27.62 -0.84
N THR A 50 -4.42 -27.27 -0.27
CA THR A 50 -3.23 -28.15 -0.17
C THR A 50 -3.11 -28.83 1.21
N ASN A 51 -4.22 -29.18 1.84
CA ASN A 51 -4.25 -30.07 3.01
C ASN A 51 -5.23 -31.22 2.76
#